data_AF-A0A4R2INS3-F1
#
_entry.id   AF-A0A4R2INS3-F1
#
_cell.length_a   1.000
_cell.length_b   1.000
_cell.length_c   1.000
_cell.angle_alpha   90.00
_cell.angle_beta   90.00
_cell.angle_gamma   90.00
#
_symmetry.space_group_name_H-M   'P 1'
#
loop_
_entity.id
_entity.type
_entity.pdbx_description
1 polymer ?
#
loop_
_entity_poly.entity_id
_entity_poly.type
_entity_poly.pdbx_seq_one_letter_code
_entity_poly.pdbx_strand_id
1 'polypeptide(L)'
;MRSIPEKTLEHWTSIYLSNRFPNGALWWPASGEDVLTELPRLAASGPGKTLALELKTTEANGADHVLDIDTFQLARYLTPPVGPPLPAYYVFPTPHWTGPLTSRSGTAPTAPTGTAAAPPEWWRRRVGPPWFGDWLYVMSARSLAAALPPTWNMPHRRRARLFTLNGSHMVGKVPAWASLFGRTLTNRPMAWTRFWKVVTRCGPDDGVRWRTLAGENNRPNRVLVLDNDEKREWSLGELLDQPWRELQPGRPGDADTVVDEGIDIGGNERLLLHLPESVLT
;
A
#
# COMPACT_ATOMS: atom_id res chain seq x y z
N MET A 1 5.10 3.34 19.47
CA MET A 1 6.12 2.37 18.98
C MET A 1 5.47 1.51 17.90
N ARG A 2 6.16 1.20 16.80
CA ARG A 2 5.55 0.43 15.69
C ARG A 2 5.26 -1.02 16.12
N SER A 3 4.09 -1.54 15.72
CA SER A 3 3.71 -2.94 15.91
C SER A 3 4.57 -3.85 15.04
N ILE A 4 4.91 -3.38 13.84
CA ILE A 4 5.87 -3.98 12.91
C ILE A 4 6.76 -2.83 12.42
N PRO A 5 8.09 -2.91 12.53
CA PRO A 5 8.95 -1.93 11.91
C PRO A 5 8.71 -1.89 10.39
N GLU A 6 8.51 -0.70 9.85
CA GLU A 6 8.19 -0.45 8.43
C GLU A 6 9.17 -1.13 7.47
N LYS A 7 10.47 -0.91 7.65
CA LYS A 7 11.52 -1.57 6.85
C LYS A 7 11.47 -3.09 6.89
N THR A 8 10.94 -3.67 7.96
CA THR A 8 10.74 -5.13 8.01
C THR A 8 9.65 -5.56 7.03
N LEU A 9 8.52 -4.84 7.00
CA LEU A 9 7.42 -5.11 6.09
C LEU A 9 7.81 -4.88 4.62
N GLU A 10 8.58 -3.83 4.34
CA GLU A 10 9.13 -3.56 3.00
C GLU A 10 10.00 -4.72 2.50
N HIS A 11 10.93 -5.20 3.33
CA HIS A 11 11.80 -6.32 2.96
C HIS A 11 11.02 -7.62 2.74
N TRP A 12 10.07 -7.95 3.60
CA TRP A 12 9.23 -9.15 3.43
C TRP A 12 8.41 -9.09 2.15
N THR A 13 7.83 -7.92 1.86
CA THR A 13 7.09 -7.67 0.63
C THR A 13 8.00 -7.81 -0.59
N SER A 14 9.19 -7.21 -0.55
CA SER A 14 10.18 -7.28 -1.63
C SER A 14 10.57 -8.73 -1.95
N ILE A 15 10.96 -9.50 -0.93
CA ILE A 15 11.34 -10.91 -1.08
C ILE A 15 10.22 -11.72 -1.71
N TYR A 16 8.98 -11.53 -1.24
CA TYR A 16 7.83 -12.23 -1.79
C TYR A 16 7.58 -11.87 -3.27
N LEU A 17 7.66 -10.59 -3.62
CA LEU A 17 7.36 -10.14 -4.98
C LEU A 17 8.45 -10.55 -5.96
N SER A 18 9.72 -10.42 -5.59
CA SER A 18 10.83 -10.92 -6.41
C SER A 18 10.75 -12.43 -6.62
N ASN A 19 10.28 -13.19 -5.64
CA ASN A 19 10.10 -14.63 -5.79
C ASN A 19 8.87 -14.98 -6.65
N ARG A 20 7.75 -14.28 -6.47
CA ARG A 20 6.50 -14.55 -7.19
C ARG A 20 6.54 -14.08 -8.65
N PHE A 21 7.19 -12.95 -8.90
CA PHE A 21 7.26 -12.31 -10.21
C PHE A 21 8.74 -12.09 -10.58
N PRO A 22 9.47 -13.16 -10.92
CA PRO A 22 10.91 -13.07 -11.19
C PRO A 22 11.25 -12.17 -12.38
N ASN A 23 10.30 -11.95 -13.29
CA ASN A 23 10.45 -11.05 -14.44
C ASN A 23 9.79 -9.67 -14.20
N GLY A 24 9.22 -9.43 -13.02
CA GLY A 24 8.64 -8.14 -12.66
C GLY A 24 9.72 -7.11 -12.35
N ALA A 25 9.43 -5.84 -12.63
CA ALA A 25 10.29 -4.74 -12.21
C ALA A 25 9.75 -4.13 -10.91
N LEU A 26 10.64 -3.96 -9.94
CA LEU A 26 10.34 -3.38 -8.63
C LEU A 26 11.12 -2.08 -8.47
N TRP A 27 10.46 -1.06 -7.94
CA TRP A 27 11.11 0.19 -7.57
C TRP A 27 10.66 0.65 -6.19
N TRP A 28 11.61 1.07 -5.37
CA TRP A 28 11.41 1.65 -4.05
C TRP A 28 12.03 3.05 -4.03
N PRO A 29 11.37 4.06 -3.44
CA PRO A 29 11.99 5.35 -3.20
C PRO A 29 13.14 5.20 -2.20
N ALA A 30 14.29 5.81 -2.51
CA ALA A 30 15.43 5.84 -1.60
C ALA A 30 15.41 7.09 -0.71
N SER A 31 15.01 8.24 -1.27
CA SER A 31 14.80 9.49 -0.55
C SER A 31 14.07 10.53 -1.40
N GLY A 32 12.81 10.82 -1.06
CA GLY A 32 12.09 11.98 -1.58
C GLY A 32 11.60 11.87 -3.03
N GLU A 33 11.76 10.71 -3.69
CA GLU A 33 11.22 10.48 -5.01
C GLU A 33 9.69 10.37 -5.00
N ASP A 34 9.06 10.88 -6.07
CA ASP A 34 7.61 10.93 -6.19
C ASP A 34 7.07 9.78 -7.04
N VAL A 35 6.10 9.04 -6.49
CA VAL A 35 5.39 7.96 -7.19
C VAL A 35 4.68 8.47 -8.44
N LEU A 36 4.22 9.72 -8.44
CA LEU A 36 3.62 10.31 -9.64
C LEU A 36 4.58 10.35 -10.83
N THR A 37 5.87 10.56 -10.56
CA THR A 37 6.93 10.61 -11.59
C THR A 37 7.40 9.21 -11.99
N GLU A 38 7.55 8.32 -11.02
CA GLU A 38 8.21 7.04 -11.23
C GLU A 38 7.27 5.95 -11.76
N LEU A 39 5.97 6.06 -11.50
CA LEU A 39 4.99 5.10 -12.00
C LEU A 39 4.90 5.09 -13.55
N PRO A 40 4.82 6.22 -14.26
CA PRO A 40 4.93 6.24 -15.72
C PRO A 40 6.26 5.71 -16.24
N ARG A 41 7.39 6.03 -15.58
CA ARG A 41 8.72 5.52 -15.96
C ARG A 41 8.79 4.01 -15.88
N LEU A 42 8.27 3.44 -14.80
CA LEU A 42 8.20 1.99 -14.63
C LEU A 42 7.24 1.36 -15.64
N ALA A 43 6.11 2.00 -15.93
CA ALA A 43 5.18 1.57 -16.98
C ALA A 43 5.82 1.57 -18.38
N ALA A 44 6.84 2.39 -18.62
CA ALA A 44 7.59 2.43 -19.86
C ALA A 44 8.60 1.28 -20.03
N SER A 45 8.79 0.44 -19.01
CA SER A 45 9.69 -0.73 -19.10
C SER A 45 9.18 -1.82 -20.04
N GLY A 46 7.87 -1.88 -20.31
CA GLY A 46 7.30 -2.81 -21.28
C GLY A 46 5.77 -2.91 -21.22
N PRO A 47 5.16 -3.69 -22.12
CA PRO A 47 3.75 -4.04 -22.03
C PRO A 47 3.47 -4.87 -20.77
N GLY A 48 2.37 -4.57 -20.08
CA GLY A 48 2.05 -5.22 -18.82
C GLY A 48 1.17 -4.37 -17.92
N LYS A 49 1.12 -4.70 -16.63
CA LYS A 49 0.40 -3.93 -15.61
C LYS A 49 1.39 -3.20 -14.72
N THR A 50 1.08 -1.97 -14.37
CA THR A 50 1.86 -1.19 -13.41
C THR A 50 0.95 -0.79 -12.25
N LEU A 51 1.42 -0.99 -11.02
CA LEU A 51 0.68 -0.62 -9.82
C LEU A 51 1.60 -0.05 -8.74
N ALA A 52 1.02 0.72 -7.83
CA ALA A 52 1.66 1.19 -6.61
C ALA A 52 1.10 0.43 -5.40
N LEU A 53 1.98 -0.04 -4.52
CA LEU A 53 1.65 -0.58 -3.21
C LEU A 53 2.10 0.41 -2.15
N GLU A 54 1.14 0.94 -1.40
CA GLU A 54 1.40 1.79 -0.24
C GLU A 54 1.44 0.90 1.00
N LEU A 55 2.63 0.62 1.51
CA LEU A 55 2.78 -0.24 2.69
C LEU A 55 2.61 0.60 3.95
N LYS A 56 1.58 0.28 4.74
CA LYS A 56 1.39 0.91 6.05
C LYS A 56 1.62 -0.10 7.17
N THR A 57 2.14 0.40 8.29
CA THR A 57 2.28 -0.37 9.52
C THR A 57 1.35 0.15 10.60
N THR A 58 0.99 -0.71 11.54
CA THR A 58 0.23 -0.31 12.72
C THR A 58 1.18 0.17 13.82
N GLU A 59 0.75 1.12 14.64
CA GLU A 59 1.40 1.53 15.88
C GLU A 59 0.79 0.78 17.06
N ALA A 60 1.63 0.31 17.99
CA ALA A 60 1.16 -0.32 19.22
C ALA A 60 0.70 0.76 20.20
N ASN A 61 -0.52 0.60 20.72
CA ASN A 61 -1.12 1.45 21.74
C ASN A 61 -1.60 0.57 22.91
N GLY A 62 -0.73 0.37 23.89
CA GLY A 62 -0.96 -0.62 24.95
C GLY A 62 -1.04 -2.03 24.36
N ALA A 63 -2.17 -2.70 24.56
CA ALA A 63 -2.43 -4.00 23.97
C ALA A 63 -2.90 -3.93 22.51
N ASP A 64 -3.40 -2.79 22.06
CA ASP A 64 -4.05 -2.64 20.75
C ASP A 64 -3.10 -2.17 19.66
N HIS A 65 -3.57 -2.25 18.42
CA HIS A 65 -2.86 -1.80 17.23
C HIS A 65 -3.67 -0.75 16.49
N VAL A 66 -3.08 0.41 16.26
CA VAL A 66 -3.71 1.55 15.58
C VAL A 66 -3.12 1.70 14.19
N LEU A 67 -3.97 1.93 13.19
CA LEU A 67 -3.52 2.31 11.85
C LEU A 67 -4.07 3.69 11.49
N ASP A 68 -3.17 4.63 11.26
CA ASP A 68 -3.48 5.94 10.72
C ASP A 68 -2.96 6.07 9.28
N ILE A 69 -3.67 6.84 8.47
CA ILE A 69 -3.40 7.04 7.04
C ILE A 69 -3.05 8.49 6.79
N ASP A 70 -2.01 8.73 5.97
CA ASP A 70 -1.74 10.03 5.38
C ASP A 70 -2.83 10.38 4.36
N THR A 71 -3.66 11.36 4.73
CA THR A 71 -4.82 11.79 3.94
C THR A 71 -4.42 12.66 2.75
N PHE A 72 -3.30 13.36 2.83
CA PHE A 72 -2.79 14.18 1.73
C PHE A 72 -2.26 13.28 0.62
N GLN A 73 -1.48 12.27 0.98
CA GLN A 73 -1.01 11.25 0.05
C GLN A 73 -2.18 10.49 -0.61
N LEU A 74 -3.16 10.07 0.19
CA LEU A 74 -4.35 9.41 -0.32
C LEU A 74 -5.10 10.26 -1.36
N ALA A 75 -5.31 11.55 -1.06
CA ALA A 75 -5.95 12.49 -1.98
C ALA A 75 -5.18 12.61 -3.30
N ARG A 76 -3.85 12.62 -3.25
CA ARG A 76 -2.99 12.69 -4.45
C ARG A 76 -3.09 11.44 -5.33
N TYR A 77 -3.29 10.26 -4.75
CA TYR A 77 -3.49 9.03 -5.55
C TYR A 77 -4.86 8.99 -6.24
N LEU A 78 -5.89 9.51 -5.56
CA LEU A 78 -7.25 9.56 -6.09
C LEU A 78 -7.41 10.63 -7.17
N THR A 79 -6.83 11.81 -6.93
CA THR A 79 -6.98 12.99 -7.78
C THR A 79 -5.61 13.63 -7.97
N PRO A 80 -4.73 13.01 -8.77
CA PRO A 80 -3.42 13.59 -9.03
C PRO A 80 -3.57 14.94 -9.75
N PRO A 81 -2.66 15.89 -9.51
CA PRO A 81 -2.73 17.21 -10.13
C PRO A 81 -2.56 17.15 -11.65
N VAL A 82 -1.85 16.14 -12.15
CA VAL A 82 -1.63 15.89 -13.57
C VAL A 82 -1.71 14.39 -13.84
N GLY A 83 -2.19 14.02 -15.02
CA GLY A 83 -2.33 12.63 -15.45
C GLY A 83 -3.56 11.91 -14.87
N PRO A 84 -3.70 10.61 -15.16
CA PRO A 84 -4.81 9.81 -14.68
C PRO A 84 -4.66 9.43 -13.21
N PRO A 85 -5.77 9.09 -12.52
CA PRO A 85 -5.73 8.48 -11.19
C PRO A 85 -4.78 7.29 -11.11
N LEU A 86 -4.17 7.10 -9.95
CA LEU A 86 -3.12 6.09 -9.79
C LEU A 86 -3.68 4.72 -9.39
N PRO A 87 -3.10 3.61 -9.90
CA PRO A 87 -3.40 2.24 -9.50
C PRO A 87 -2.75 1.92 -8.14
N ALA A 88 -3.11 2.69 -7.11
CA ALA A 88 -2.55 2.62 -5.77
C ALA A 88 -3.38 1.72 -4.84
N TYR A 89 -2.70 0.80 -4.16
CA TYR A 89 -3.29 -0.15 -3.23
C TYR A 89 -2.57 -0.08 -1.89
N TYR A 90 -3.33 0.17 -0.82
CA TYR A 90 -2.83 0.20 0.54
C TYR A 90 -2.73 -1.22 1.08
N VAL A 91 -1.55 -1.58 1.57
CA VAL A 91 -1.26 -2.86 2.18
C VAL A 91 -1.02 -2.62 3.66
N PHE A 92 -1.72 -3.33 4.53
CA PHE A 92 -1.58 -3.13 5.96
C PHE A 92 -1.74 -4.43 6.74
N PRO A 93 -1.08 -4.54 7.91
CA PRO A 93 -1.18 -5.70 8.76
C PRO A 93 -2.41 -5.67 9.67
N THR A 94 -2.89 -6.85 10.03
CA THR A 94 -3.68 -7.07 11.25
C THR A 94 -2.91 -8.00 12.17
N PRO A 95 -2.03 -7.43 13.02
CA PRO A 95 -1.25 -8.21 13.97
C PRO A 95 -2.12 -9.14 14.81
N HIS A 96 -1.59 -10.32 15.09
CA HIS A 96 -2.22 -11.33 15.94
C HIS A 96 -1.48 -11.51 17.27
N TRP A 97 -0.67 -10.52 17.64
CA TRP A 97 0.09 -10.47 18.87
C TRP A 97 -0.30 -9.23 19.65
N THR A 98 0.25 -9.07 20.85
CA THR A 98 0.01 -7.90 21.68
C THR A 98 1.26 -7.04 21.75
N GLY A 99 1.10 -5.73 21.60
CA GLY A 99 2.20 -4.77 21.72
C GLY A 99 3.17 -4.75 20.53
N PRO A 100 4.30 -4.03 20.67
CA PRO A 100 5.24 -3.84 19.56
C PRO A 100 6.13 -5.06 19.32
N LEU A 101 6.47 -5.33 18.05
CA LEU A 101 7.62 -6.18 17.74
C LEU A 101 8.90 -5.44 18.11
N THR A 102 9.56 -5.91 19.16
CA THR A 102 10.86 -5.36 19.57
C THR A 102 11.97 -5.86 18.65
N SER A 103 13.02 -5.06 18.47
CA SER A 103 14.17 -5.36 17.61
C SER A 103 15.08 -6.48 18.14
N ARG A 104 14.75 -7.09 19.28
CA ARG A 104 15.58 -8.15 19.86
C ARG A 104 15.45 -9.42 19.02
N SER A 105 16.53 -9.77 18.32
CA SER A 105 16.59 -11.00 17.53
C SER A 105 16.24 -12.21 18.40
N GLY A 106 15.40 -13.12 17.88
CA GLY A 106 15.03 -14.37 18.54
C GLY A 106 13.87 -14.30 19.54
N THR A 107 13.34 -13.12 19.88
CA THR A 107 12.13 -13.05 20.70
C THR A 107 10.88 -13.15 19.84
N ALA A 108 10.06 -14.17 20.11
CA ALA A 108 8.72 -14.26 19.55
C ALA A 108 7.85 -13.09 20.07
N PRO A 109 6.91 -12.56 19.27
CA PRO A 109 5.91 -11.63 19.77
C PRO A 109 5.14 -12.24 20.95
N THR A 110 4.73 -11.39 21.89
CA THR A 110 3.84 -11.78 22.97
C THR A 110 2.52 -12.26 22.38
N ALA A 111 2.23 -13.55 22.54
CA ALA A 111 0.99 -14.14 22.07
C ALA A 111 -0.20 -13.63 22.90
N PRO A 112 -1.39 -13.47 22.29
CA PRO A 112 -2.61 -13.20 23.03
C PRO A 112 -2.87 -14.25 24.10
N THR A 113 -3.48 -13.84 25.21
CA THR A 113 -3.86 -14.75 26.30
C THR A 113 -4.64 -15.97 25.77
N GLY A 114 -4.17 -17.18 26.10
CA GLY A 114 -4.80 -18.43 25.66
C GLY A 114 -4.36 -18.94 24.27
N THR A 115 -3.36 -18.31 23.65
CA THR A 115 -2.78 -18.79 22.38
C THR A 115 -1.31 -19.18 22.53
N ALA A 116 -0.84 -20.10 21.68
CA ALA A 116 0.56 -20.52 21.69
C ALA A 116 1.48 -19.41 21.15
N ALA A 117 2.66 -19.27 21.75
CA ALA A 117 3.71 -18.39 21.25
C ALA A 117 4.10 -18.76 19.82
N ALA A 118 4.29 -17.75 18.97
CA ALA A 118 4.80 -17.96 17.63
C ALA A 118 6.25 -18.49 17.70
N PRO A 119 6.67 -19.44 16.83
CA PRO A 119 8.04 -19.93 16.86
C PRO A 119 9.04 -18.83 16.46
N PRO A 120 10.32 -18.92 16.87
CA PRO A 120 11.38 -18.15 16.23
C PRO A 120 11.30 -18.42 14.72
N GLU A 121 11.31 -17.38 13.88
CA GLU A 121 11.08 -17.48 12.41
C GLU A 121 9.62 -17.60 11.94
N TRP A 122 8.63 -17.35 12.79
CA TRP A 122 7.20 -17.31 12.43
C TRP A 122 6.86 -16.42 11.21
N TRP A 123 7.70 -15.48 10.83
CA TRP A 123 7.48 -14.63 9.65
C TRP A 123 8.10 -15.19 8.35
N ARG A 124 9.05 -16.13 8.44
CA ARG A 124 9.83 -16.69 7.32
C ARG A 124 9.16 -17.88 6.62
N ARG A 125 8.06 -18.39 7.16
CA ARG A 125 7.37 -19.54 6.56
C ARG A 125 6.93 -19.18 5.14
N ARG A 126 7.29 -20.03 4.17
CA ARG A 126 6.89 -19.86 2.76
C ARG A 126 5.45 -20.30 2.51
N VAL A 127 4.94 -21.23 3.32
CA VAL A 127 3.59 -21.79 3.26
C VAL A 127 3.17 -22.18 4.67
N GLY A 128 1.92 -21.89 5.03
CA GLY A 128 1.31 -22.32 6.28
C GLY A 128 1.39 -21.27 7.39
N PRO A 129 0.34 -21.14 8.22
CA PRO A 129 0.32 -20.16 9.30
C PRO A 129 1.40 -20.41 10.35
N PRO A 130 1.90 -19.35 10.99
CA PRO A 130 1.85 -17.97 10.50
C PRO A 130 2.87 -17.76 9.36
N TRP A 131 2.46 -17.11 8.27
CA TRP A 131 3.34 -16.43 7.28
C TRP A 131 2.88 -14.96 7.20
N PHE A 132 3.79 -14.02 6.93
CA PHE A 132 3.45 -12.60 6.80
C PHE A 132 2.25 -12.29 5.90
N GLY A 133 2.07 -13.02 4.81
CA GLY A 133 0.93 -12.87 3.91
C GLY A 133 -0.43 -13.26 4.50
N ASP A 134 -0.47 -14.03 5.60
CA ASP A 134 -1.71 -14.49 6.23
C ASP A 134 -2.40 -13.41 7.08
N TRP A 135 -1.65 -12.36 7.45
CA TRP A 135 -2.15 -11.25 8.26
C TRP A 135 -1.99 -9.90 7.55
N LEU A 136 -1.66 -9.89 6.26
CA LEU A 136 -1.70 -8.70 5.41
C LEU A 136 -3.00 -8.62 4.61
N TYR A 137 -3.53 -7.41 4.54
CA TYR A 137 -4.70 -7.08 3.75
C TYR A 137 -4.41 -5.91 2.82
N VAL A 138 -5.18 -5.85 1.74
CA VAL A 138 -5.04 -4.88 0.67
C VAL A 138 -6.37 -4.19 0.41
N MET A 139 -6.33 -2.87 0.25
CA MET A 139 -7.47 -2.06 -0.21
C MET A 139 -7.03 -1.15 -1.34
N SER A 140 -7.89 -0.90 -2.33
CA SER A 140 -7.64 0.20 -3.26
C SER A 140 -7.68 1.54 -2.51
N ALA A 141 -6.99 2.56 -3.02
CA ALA A 141 -7.08 3.91 -2.48
C ALA A 141 -8.54 4.40 -2.37
N ARG A 142 -9.39 4.06 -3.34
CA ARG A 142 -10.82 4.43 -3.37
C ARG A 142 -11.60 3.80 -2.22
N SER A 143 -11.44 2.49 -2.01
CA SER A 143 -12.09 1.78 -0.92
C SER A 143 -11.57 2.20 0.45
N LEU A 144 -10.27 2.52 0.55
CA LEU A 144 -9.70 3.08 1.77
C LEU A 144 -10.31 4.45 2.10
N ALA A 145 -10.44 5.35 1.13
CA ALA A 145 -11.10 6.65 1.33
C ALA A 145 -12.57 6.52 1.74
N ALA A 146 -13.28 5.51 1.23
CA ALA A 146 -14.65 5.21 1.64
C ALA A 146 -14.73 4.68 3.08
N ALA A 147 -13.69 3.99 3.55
CA ALA A 147 -13.59 3.47 4.93
C ALA A 147 -13.29 4.56 5.97
N LEU A 148 -12.63 5.64 5.56
CA LEU A 148 -12.26 6.75 6.44
C LEU A 148 -13.46 7.62 6.83
N PRO A 149 -13.42 8.28 8.01
CA PRO A 149 -14.45 9.23 8.44
C PRO A 149 -14.70 10.31 7.37
N PRO A 150 -15.94 10.85 7.20
CA PRO A 150 -16.24 11.82 6.15
C PRO A 150 -15.36 13.08 6.14
N THR A 151 -14.75 13.39 7.27
CA THR A 151 -13.88 14.56 7.48
C THR A 151 -12.40 14.28 7.17
N TRP A 152 -12.07 13.14 6.56
CA TRP A 152 -10.68 12.75 6.31
C TRP A 152 -9.94 13.70 5.35
N ASN A 153 -10.64 14.29 4.40
CA ASN A 153 -10.07 15.16 3.35
C ASN A 153 -10.06 16.65 3.74
N MET A 154 -10.28 16.99 5.01
CA MET A 154 -10.21 18.38 5.46
C MET A 154 -8.78 18.93 5.32
N PRO A 155 -8.58 20.17 4.82
CA PRO A 155 -7.25 20.70 4.48
C PRO A 155 -6.21 20.68 5.60
N HIS A 156 -6.64 20.83 6.85
CA HIS A 156 -5.77 20.86 8.03
C HIS A 156 -5.48 19.47 8.61
N ARG A 157 -6.15 18.42 8.12
CA ARG A 157 -6.01 17.07 8.65
C ARG A 157 -5.04 16.29 7.78
N ARG A 158 -3.84 16.01 8.31
CA ARG A 158 -2.79 15.22 7.62
C ARG A 158 -2.88 13.71 7.88
N ARG A 159 -3.52 13.31 8.98
CA ARG A 159 -3.71 11.90 9.35
C ARG A 159 -5.16 11.61 9.70
N ALA A 160 -5.64 10.45 9.28
CA ALA A 160 -6.95 9.92 9.68
C ALA A 160 -6.80 8.47 10.14
N ARG A 161 -7.42 8.15 11.28
CA ARG A 161 -7.47 6.79 11.79
C ARG A 161 -8.33 5.93 10.90
N LEU A 162 -7.75 4.84 10.40
CA LEU A 162 -8.48 3.83 9.65
C LEU A 162 -9.16 2.84 10.61
N PHE A 163 -8.41 2.29 11.57
CA PHE A 163 -8.95 1.39 12.60
C PHE A 163 -8.09 1.36 13.86
N THR A 164 -8.69 0.85 14.94
CA THR A 164 -8.00 0.28 16.10
C THR A 164 -8.35 -1.21 16.19
N LEU A 165 -7.34 -2.07 16.12
CA LEU A 165 -7.46 -3.51 16.21
C LEU A 165 -7.10 -3.96 17.63
N ASN A 166 -7.98 -4.75 18.24
CA ASN A 166 -7.75 -5.31 19.55
C ASN A 166 -6.60 -6.35 19.53
N GLY A 167 -5.69 -6.27 20.50
CA GLY A 167 -4.55 -7.20 20.63
C GLY A 167 -4.89 -8.67 20.87
N SER A 168 -6.16 -9.00 21.14
CA SER A 168 -6.67 -10.37 21.23
C SER A 168 -7.06 -10.99 19.88
N HIS A 169 -6.78 -10.29 18.78
CA HIS A 169 -6.98 -10.81 17.44
C HIS A 169 -6.17 -12.09 17.19
N MET A 170 -6.82 -13.13 16.67
CA MET A 170 -6.20 -14.44 16.42
C MET A 170 -5.65 -14.57 15.01
N VAL A 171 -4.50 -15.25 14.88
CA VAL A 171 -3.89 -15.62 13.59
C VAL A 171 -4.91 -16.27 12.66
N GLY A 172 -4.93 -15.84 11.39
CA GLY A 172 -5.73 -16.48 10.34
C GLY A 172 -7.24 -16.27 10.47
N LYS A 173 -7.71 -15.58 11.51
CA LYS A 173 -9.10 -15.14 11.58
C LYS A 173 -9.23 -13.83 10.82
N VAL A 174 -10.21 -13.77 9.93
CA VAL A 174 -10.53 -12.51 9.24
C VAL A 174 -11.09 -11.54 10.29
N PRO A 175 -10.53 -10.32 10.41
CA PRO A 175 -11.06 -9.31 11.29
C PRO A 175 -12.53 -9.00 10.97
N ALA A 176 -13.31 -8.67 12.01
CA ALA A 176 -14.68 -8.20 11.83
C ALA A 176 -14.65 -6.78 11.24
N TRP A 177 -14.40 -6.68 9.94
CA TRP A 177 -14.17 -5.41 9.25
C TRP A 177 -15.26 -4.36 9.50
N ALA A 178 -16.52 -4.78 9.50
CA ALA A 178 -17.66 -3.90 9.74
C ALA A 178 -17.62 -3.21 11.12
N SER A 179 -16.96 -3.80 12.13
CA SER A 179 -16.80 -3.18 13.45
C SER A 179 -15.49 -2.41 13.60
N LEU A 180 -14.53 -2.57 12.69
CA LEU A 180 -13.23 -1.90 12.76
C LEU A 180 -13.22 -0.55 12.06
N PHE A 181 -14.05 -0.39 11.02
CA PHE A 181 -14.17 0.87 10.31
C PHE A 181 -15.33 1.69 10.86
N GLY A 182 -15.15 3.01 10.93
CA GLY A 182 -16.23 3.93 11.36
C GLY A 182 -17.39 4.03 10.36
N ARG A 183 -17.37 3.27 9.26
CA ARG A 183 -18.32 3.34 8.16
C ARG A 183 -18.57 1.96 7.55
N THR A 184 -19.78 1.77 7.02
CA THR A 184 -20.12 0.59 6.22
C THR A 184 -19.30 0.57 4.94
N LEU A 185 -18.52 -0.48 4.74
CA LEU A 185 -17.72 -0.65 3.54
C LEU A 185 -18.56 -1.17 2.38
N THR A 186 -18.35 -0.58 1.20
CA THR A 186 -18.79 -1.15 -0.08
C THR A 186 -17.93 -2.35 -0.47
N ASN A 187 -16.61 -2.26 -0.26
CA ASN A 187 -15.66 -3.34 -0.55
C ASN A 187 -14.82 -3.68 0.68
N ARG A 188 -14.73 -4.96 1.00
CA ARG A 188 -13.96 -5.45 2.15
C ARG A 188 -12.46 -5.50 1.83
N PRO A 189 -11.58 -5.29 2.82
CA PRO A 189 -10.16 -5.55 2.64
C PRO A 189 -9.90 -6.96 2.10
N MET A 190 -9.05 -7.05 1.09
CA MET A 190 -8.73 -8.30 0.41
C MET A 190 -7.49 -8.91 1.06
N ALA A 191 -7.52 -10.20 1.40
CA ALA A 191 -6.32 -10.89 1.88
C ALA A 191 -5.19 -10.80 0.83
N TRP A 192 -3.95 -10.60 1.28
CA TRP A 192 -2.77 -10.47 0.43
C TRP A 192 -2.67 -11.57 -0.63
N THR A 193 -2.87 -12.83 -0.24
CA THR A 193 -2.83 -13.98 -1.14
C THR A 193 -3.92 -13.95 -2.22
N ARG A 194 -5.11 -13.42 -1.90
CA ARG A 194 -6.22 -13.26 -2.85
C ARG A 194 -5.96 -12.08 -3.79
N PHE A 195 -5.41 -10.97 -3.28
CA PHE A 195 -5.06 -9.80 -4.07
C PHE A 195 -4.23 -10.17 -5.30
N TRP A 196 -3.20 -11.00 -5.11
CA TRP A 196 -2.34 -11.43 -6.22
C TRP A 196 -3.02 -12.31 -7.26
N LYS A 197 -4.12 -12.98 -6.93
CA LYS A 197 -4.93 -13.75 -7.91
C LYS A 197 -5.84 -12.83 -8.74
N VAL A 198 -6.23 -11.70 -8.16
CA VAL A 198 -7.14 -10.73 -8.77
C VAL A 198 -6.37 -9.73 -9.63
N VAL A 199 -5.26 -9.19 -9.11
CA VAL A 199 -4.48 -8.13 -9.76
C VAL A 199 -3.81 -8.57 -11.05
N THR A 200 -3.33 -9.82 -11.12
CA THR A 200 -2.70 -10.38 -12.34
C THR A 200 -3.71 -10.60 -13.46
N ARG A 201 -5.02 -10.71 -13.16
CA ARG A 201 -6.09 -10.88 -14.16
C ARG A 201 -6.66 -9.55 -14.63
N CYS A 202 -7.78 -9.10 -14.07
CA CYS A 202 -8.38 -7.81 -14.39
C CYS A 202 -7.94 -6.72 -13.41
N GLY A 203 -7.63 -7.06 -12.16
CA GLY A 203 -7.54 -6.08 -11.07
C GLY A 203 -8.84 -6.03 -10.26
N PRO A 204 -8.79 -5.57 -8.99
CA PRO A 204 -9.99 -5.33 -8.20
C PRO A 204 -10.92 -4.32 -8.91
N ASP A 205 -12.23 -4.55 -8.86
CA ASP A 205 -13.21 -3.70 -9.56
C ASP A 205 -13.36 -2.30 -8.93
N ASP A 206 -12.97 -2.17 -7.67
CA ASP A 206 -12.97 -0.95 -6.88
C ASP A 206 -11.66 -0.15 -6.98
N GLY A 207 -10.70 -0.63 -7.78
CA GLY A 207 -9.39 -0.01 -7.96
C GLY A 207 -9.19 0.56 -9.36
N VAL A 208 -8.32 1.55 -9.45
CA VAL A 208 -7.80 2.02 -10.74
C VAL A 208 -6.83 0.97 -11.28
N ARG A 209 -6.93 0.69 -12.58
CA ARG A 209 -6.17 -0.37 -13.24
C ARG A 209 -5.40 0.22 -14.41
N TRP A 210 -4.08 0.11 -14.40
CA TRP A 210 -3.24 0.52 -15.50
C TRP A 210 -2.71 -0.70 -16.25
N ARG A 211 -2.78 -0.65 -17.57
CA ARG A 211 -2.13 -1.61 -18.46
C ARG A 211 -1.37 -0.86 -19.55
N THR A 212 -0.06 -0.99 -19.57
CA THR A 212 0.76 -0.53 -20.70
C THR A 212 0.52 -1.46 -21.89
N LEU A 213 0.25 -0.86 -23.05
CA LEU A 213 0.05 -1.60 -24.30
C LEU A 213 1.25 -1.42 -25.23
N ALA A 214 1.55 -2.47 -25.99
CA ALA A 214 2.48 -2.36 -27.11
C ALA A 214 1.91 -1.46 -28.22
N GLY A 215 2.79 -0.63 -28.78
CA GLY A 215 2.60 0.12 -30.00
C GLY A 215 3.44 -0.46 -31.14
N GLU A 216 3.86 0.41 -32.07
CA GLU A 216 4.75 0.02 -33.17
C GLU A 216 6.07 -0.54 -32.66
N ASN A 217 6.61 -1.54 -33.36
CA ASN A 217 7.86 -2.23 -33.02
C ASN A 217 7.88 -2.84 -31.61
N ASN A 218 6.70 -3.19 -31.08
CA ASN A 218 6.53 -3.74 -29.74
C ASN A 218 7.01 -2.82 -28.60
N ARG A 219 7.11 -1.50 -28.86
CA ARG A 219 7.49 -0.51 -27.85
C ARG A 219 6.26 -0.03 -27.09
N PRO A 220 6.32 0.13 -25.77
CA PRO A 220 5.21 0.71 -25.01
C PRO A 220 5.03 2.18 -25.43
N ASN A 221 3.82 2.55 -25.83
CA ASN A 221 3.52 3.92 -26.26
C ASN A 221 2.23 4.49 -25.65
N ARG A 222 1.40 3.66 -25.02
CA ARG A 222 0.14 4.06 -24.41
C ARG A 222 -0.14 3.27 -23.13
N VAL A 223 -0.84 3.92 -22.21
CA VAL A 223 -1.37 3.30 -20.99
C VAL A 223 -2.88 3.29 -21.07
N LEU A 224 -3.44 2.10 -20.97
CA LEU A 224 -4.86 1.93 -20.77
C LEU A 224 -5.18 2.08 -19.28
N VAL A 225 -6.02 3.05 -18.97
CA VAL A 225 -6.51 3.32 -17.62
C VAL A 225 -7.98 2.92 -17.56
N LEU A 226 -8.29 2.00 -16.66
CA LEU A 226 -9.65 1.61 -16.33
C LEU A 226 -9.95 2.09 -14.91
N ASP A 227 -10.89 3.03 -14.81
CA ASP A 227 -11.39 3.57 -13.55
C ASP A 227 -12.91 3.37 -13.47
N ASN A 228 -13.36 2.50 -12.56
CA ASN A 228 -14.70 1.91 -12.59
C ASN A 228 -14.96 1.25 -13.96
N ASP A 229 -16.06 1.63 -14.61
CA ASP A 229 -16.45 1.19 -15.96
C ASP A 229 -15.90 2.10 -17.07
N GLU A 230 -15.18 3.17 -16.71
CA GLU A 230 -14.65 4.11 -17.66
C GLU A 230 -13.26 3.69 -18.14
N LYS A 231 -13.16 3.48 -19.45
CA LYS A 231 -11.93 3.10 -20.14
C LYS A 231 -11.34 4.33 -20.85
N ARG A 232 -10.13 4.75 -20.49
CA ARG A 232 -9.40 5.85 -21.14
C ARG A 232 -8.00 5.40 -21.56
N GLU A 233 -7.55 5.88 -22.72
CA GLU A 233 -6.18 5.68 -23.20
C GLU A 233 -5.37 6.97 -23.03
N TRP A 234 -4.14 6.83 -22.58
CA TRP A 234 -3.20 7.94 -22.37
C TRP A 234 -1.93 7.67 -23.16
N SER A 235 -1.39 8.71 -23.82
CA SER A 235 -0.06 8.62 -24.43
C SER A 235 0.99 8.47 -23.33
N LEU A 236 1.84 7.46 -23.44
CA LEU A 236 2.91 7.26 -22.47
C LEU A 236 3.95 8.38 -22.58
N GLY A 237 4.20 8.91 -23.78
CA GLY A 237 5.07 10.07 -23.98
C GLY A 237 4.57 11.29 -23.20
N GLU A 238 3.28 11.60 -23.29
CA GLU A 238 2.67 12.70 -22.53
C GLU A 238 2.80 12.48 -21.02
N LEU A 239 2.62 11.25 -20.54
CA LEU A 239 2.81 10.94 -19.11
C LEU A 239 4.27 11.06 -18.66
N LEU A 240 5.24 10.83 -19.55
CA LEU A 240 6.67 10.95 -19.22
C LEU A 240 7.15 12.41 -19.31
N ASP A 241 6.63 13.16 -20.28
CA ASP A 241 6.98 14.56 -20.54
C ASP A 241 6.26 15.54 -19.60
N GLN A 242 5.25 15.05 -18.87
CA GLN A 242 4.59 15.86 -17.85
C GLN A 242 5.64 16.38 -16.86
N PRO A 243 5.64 17.69 -16.58
CA PRO A 243 6.50 18.25 -15.56
C PRO A 243 5.94 17.81 -14.20
N TRP A 244 6.27 16.59 -13.80
CA TRP A 244 6.10 16.10 -12.43
C TRP A 244 6.99 16.84 -11.43
N ARG A 245 7.57 18.00 -11.84
CA ARG A 245 8.52 18.82 -11.10
C ARG A 245 8.05 18.92 -9.66
N GLU A 246 8.92 18.38 -8.78
CA GLU A 246 9.07 18.75 -7.38
C GLU A 246 7.88 19.49 -6.81
N LEU A 247 6.79 18.77 -6.56
CA LEU A 247 5.90 19.16 -5.47
C LEU A 247 6.71 18.90 -4.20
N GLN A 248 7.58 19.85 -3.86
CA GLN A 248 8.40 19.82 -2.66
C GLN A 248 7.50 19.36 -1.50
N PRO A 249 7.99 18.52 -0.57
CA PRO A 249 7.35 18.46 0.74
C PRO A 249 7.22 19.91 1.19
N GLY A 250 5.99 20.40 1.35
CA GLY A 250 5.72 21.83 1.45
C GLY A 250 6.74 22.47 2.38
N ARG A 251 7.48 23.46 1.87
CA ARG A 251 8.47 24.20 2.67
C ARG A 251 7.81 24.58 4.01
N PRO A 252 8.39 24.19 5.17
CA PRO A 252 8.00 24.77 6.44
C PRO A 252 8.52 26.20 6.43
N GLY A 253 7.72 27.13 5.93
CA GLY A 253 8.18 28.47 5.61
C GLY A 253 7.15 29.58 5.68
N ASP A 254 5.91 29.30 6.06
CA ASP A 254 4.98 30.32 6.53
C ASP A 254 4.90 30.22 8.05
N ALA A 255 5.48 31.22 8.70
CA ALA A 255 5.69 31.33 10.14
C ALA A 255 4.36 31.22 10.94
N ASP A 256 4.48 30.72 12.18
CA ASP A 256 3.48 30.64 13.26
C ASP A 256 2.62 29.38 13.46
N THR A 257 3.02 28.21 12.96
CA THR A 257 2.46 26.94 13.48
C THR A 257 3.49 26.11 14.23
N VAL A 258 3.29 26.05 15.55
CA VAL A 258 3.73 25.07 16.55
C VAL A 258 4.61 23.95 15.98
N VAL A 259 5.85 23.92 16.46
CA VAL A 259 6.78 22.80 16.31
C VAL A 259 6.13 21.55 16.91
N ASP A 260 5.45 20.77 16.07
CA ASP A 260 5.06 19.41 16.42
C ASP A 260 6.32 18.54 16.23
N GLU A 261 7.07 18.39 17.33
CA GLU A 261 8.29 17.60 17.38
C GLU A 261 7.98 16.15 16.94
N GLY A 262 8.40 15.78 15.72
CA GLY A 262 8.53 14.38 15.31
C GLY A 262 7.66 13.88 14.16
N ILE A 263 7.05 14.74 13.34
CA ILE A 263 6.39 14.28 12.11
C ILE A 263 7.44 13.98 11.03
N ASP A 264 7.93 12.73 11.04
CA ASP A 264 8.55 12.09 9.89
C ASP A 264 7.59 12.25 8.69
N ILE A 265 7.98 13.07 7.71
CA ILE A 265 7.21 13.26 6.47
C ILE A 265 7.40 11.98 5.65
N GLY A 266 6.69 10.94 6.07
CA GLY A 266 6.76 9.56 5.57
C GLY A 266 6.52 9.50 4.06
N GLY A 267 7.61 9.58 3.30
CA GLY A 267 7.60 9.49 1.84
C GLY A 267 8.07 8.16 1.29
N ASN A 268 8.60 7.26 2.13
CA ASN A 268 9.40 6.12 1.67
C ASN A 268 8.65 4.77 1.64
N GLU A 269 7.41 4.72 2.12
CA GLU A 269 6.67 3.46 2.35
C GLU A 269 5.97 2.91 1.09
N ARG A 270 6.58 3.08 -0.08
CA ARG A 270 5.91 2.93 -1.38
C ARG A 270 6.68 1.97 -2.26
N LEU A 271 5.99 1.03 -2.87
CA LEU A 271 6.57 0.14 -3.85
C LEU A 271 5.84 0.29 -5.18
N LEU A 272 6.60 0.50 -6.25
CA LEU A 272 6.07 0.42 -7.60
C LEU A 272 6.43 -0.94 -8.19
N LEU A 273 5.45 -1.57 -8.82
CA LEU A 273 5.59 -2.88 -9.41
C LEU A 273 5.06 -2.85 -10.85
N HIS A 274 5.91 -3.25 -11.78
CA HIS A 274 5.50 -3.58 -13.14
C HIS A 274 5.53 -5.10 -13.34
N LEU A 275 4.39 -5.61 -13.78
CA LEU A 275 4.14 -7.01 -14.10
C LEU A 275 4.09 -7.13 -15.64
N PRO A 276 5.12 -7.68 -16.29
CA PRO A 276 5.11 -7.84 -17.75
C PRO A 276 4.00 -8.79 -18.18
N GLU A 277 3.55 -8.71 -19.44
CA GLU A 277 2.49 -9.59 -19.94
C GLU A 277 2.75 -11.09 -19.73
N SER A 278 4.02 -11.51 -19.75
CA SER A 278 4.43 -12.90 -19.52
C SER A 278 4.08 -13.46 -18.14
N VAL A 279 3.76 -12.61 -17.16
CA VAL A 279 3.34 -13.05 -15.80
C VAL A 279 1.85 -12.84 -15.53
N LEU A 280 1.08 -12.39 -16.53
CA LEU A 280 -0.36 -12.11 -16.41
C LEU A 280 -1.25 -13.26 -16.90
N THR A 281 -0.67 -14.28 -17.54
CA THR A 281 -1.37 -15.45 -18.09
C THR A 281 -1.55 -16.57 -17.07
#